data_AF-A0A519MZ69-F1
#
_entry.id   AF-A0A519MZ69-F1
#
_cell.length_a   1.000
_cell.length_b   1.000
_cell.length_c   1.000
_cell.angle_alpha   90.00
_cell.angle_beta   90.00
_cell.angle_gamma   90.00
#
_symmetry.space_group_name_H-M   'P 1'
#
loop_
_entity.id
_entity.type
_entity.pdbx_description
1 polymer ?
#
loop_
_entity_poly.entity_id
_entity_poly.type
_entity_poly.pdbx_seq_one_letter_code
_entity_poly.pdbx_strand_id
1 'polypeptide(L)'
;MKNFVRSFAVVAIFTFSTFGFAQNREVDSLISKISNKDAYIMLVNTMSARVKVGPATEIVKVGKQATPQLIDVLDSQNKGVVAHFILLEIWKDQWEEQTCCNIRTSGNVEIYFINGLEIRYDGEKMYATDVAMKKNKEFWMKFWA
;
A
#
# COMPACT_ATOMS: atom_id res chain seq x y z
N MET A 1 -8.15 -22.46 62.21
CA MET A 1 -8.29 -23.50 61.16
C MET A 1 -9.70 -23.38 60.59
N LYS A 2 -10.01 -23.10 59.32
CA LYS A 2 -9.26 -23.00 58.07
C LYS A 2 -9.94 -21.92 57.20
N ASN A 3 -9.15 -20.93 56.82
CA ASN A 3 -9.07 -20.16 55.59
C ASN A 3 -10.35 -19.92 54.76
N PHE A 4 -10.80 -18.67 54.84
CA PHE A 4 -11.72 -17.98 53.94
C PHE A 4 -11.16 -18.00 52.50
N VAL A 5 -11.94 -18.58 51.58
CA VAL A 5 -11.63 -18.71 50.16
C VAL A 5 -11.49 -17.32 49.54
N ARG A 6 -10.26 -16.89 49.28
CA ARG A 6 -9.95 -15.69 48.48
C ARG A 6 -10.17 -16.02 47.00
N SER A 7 -11.40 -15.79 46.53
CA SER A 7 -11.69 -15.69 45.11
C SER A 7 -11.08 -14.40 44.56
N PHE A 8 -9.85 -14.47 44.03
CA PHE A 8 -9.30 -13.42 43.17
C PHE A 8 -10.02 -13.50 41.83
N ALA A 9 -11.06 -12.68 41.65
CA ALA A 9 -11.69 -12.47 40.36
C ALA A 9 -10.67 -11.81 39.41
N VAL A 10 -10.21 -12.59 38.44
CA VAL A 10 -9.41 -12.15 37.30
C VAL A 10 -10.31 -11.25 36.44
N VAL A 11 -10.29 -9.94 36.69
CA VAL A 11 -10.81 -8.95 35.75
C VAL A 11 -9.70 -8.67 34.74
N ALA A 12 -9.51 -9.60 33.80
CA ALA A 12 -8.73 -9.34 32.61
C ALA A 12 -9.54 -8.37 31.74
N ILE A 13 -9.15 -7.10 31.80
CA ILE A 13 -9.73 -5.99 31.07
C ILE A 13 -9.57 -6.28 29.56
N PHE A 14 -10.67 -6.67 28.91
CA PHE A 14 -10.83 -6.72 27.46
C PHE A 14 -10.93 -5.29 26.89
N THR A 15 -9.80 -4.57 26.82
CA THR A 15 -9.73 -3.24 26.16
C THR A 15 -8.79 -3.27 24.95
N PHE A 16 -9.02 -4.19 24.01
CA PHE A 16 -8.24 -4.24 22.76
C PHE A 16 -9.05 -4.05 21.47
N SER A 17 -10.37 -3.91 21.52
CA SER A 17 -11.22 -3.94 20.31
C SER A 17 -11.68 -2.58 19.77
N THR A 18 -11.42 -1.46 20.45
CA THR A 18 -11.87 -0.13 19.98
C THR A 18 -10.83 0.65 19.16
N PHE A 19 -9.57 0.25 19.17
CA PHE A 19 -8.50 1.00 18.47
C PHE A 19 -8.48 0.79 16.95
N GLY A 20 -8.96 -0.34 16.43
CA GLY A 20 -8.94 -0.63 14.99
C GLY A 20 -9.91 0.23 14.16
N PHE A 21 -11.08 0.57 14.71
CA PHE A 21 -12.11 1.27 13.94
C PHE A 21 -11.82 2.76 13.69
N ALA A 22 -11.18 3.44 14.64
CA ALA A 22 -10.83 4.85 14.49
C ALA A 22 -9.71 5.05 13.46
N GLN A 23 -8.70 4.18 13.51
CA GLN A 23 -7.56 4.23 12.59
C GLN A 23 -7.99 3.97 11.14
N ASN A 24 -8.96 3.07 10.92
CA ASN A 24 -9.48 2.81 9.59
C ASN A 24 -10.11 4.05 8.95
N ARG A 25 -10.88 4.86 9.70
CA ARG A 25 -11.50 6.08 9.17
C ARG A 25 -10.49 7.14 8.74
N GLU A 26 -9.38 7.25 9.47
CA GLU A 26 -8.31 8.17 9.11
C GLU A 26 -7.61 7.72 7.81
N VAL A 27 -7.28 6.43 7.71
CA VAL A 27 -6.70 5.83 6.50
C VAL A 27 -7.63 6.01 5.29
N ASP A 28 -8.92 5.74 5.45
CA ASP A 28 -9.92 5.92 4.39
C ASP A 28 -10.00 7.39 3.93
N SER A 29 -9.92 8.34 4.88
CA SER A 29 -9.88 9.77 4.57
C SER A 29 -8.63 10.14 3.77
N LEU A 30 -7.47 9.60 4.12
CA LEU A 30 -6.23 9.82 3.37
C LEU A 30 -6.30 9.18 1.97
N ILE A 31 -6.80 7.95 1.87
CA ILE A 31 -6.98 7.24 0.59
C ILE A 31 -7.95 7.98 -0.34
N SER A 32 -8.96 8.67 0.21
CA SER A 32 -9.86 9.48 -0.61
C SER A 32 -9.14 10.62 -1.36
N LYS A 33 -7.98 11.06 -0.85
CA LYS A 33 -7.21 12.22 -1.34
C LYS A 33 -6.02 11.86 -2.23
N ILE A 34 -5.63 10.58 -2.31
CA ILE A 34 -4.53 10.16 -3.20
C ILE A 34 -5.03 9.93 -4.63
N SER A 35 -4.13 10.07 -5.58
CA SER A 35 -4.31 9.75 -7.00
C SER A 35 -3.01 9.21 -7.61
N ASN A 36 -3.09 8.58 -8.78
CA ASN A 36 -1.91 8.10 -9.49
C ASN A 36 -0.93 9.23 -9.88
N LYS A 37 -1.37 10.49 -9.85
CA LYS A 37 -0.48 11.66 -10.04
C LYS A 37 0.48 11.86 -8.88
N ASP A 38 0.22 11.23 -7.74
CA ASP A 38 1.07 11.29 -6.54
C ASP A 38 2.16 10.22 -6.57
N ALA A 39 2.09 9.26 -7.49
CA ALA A 39 3.16 8.31 -7.74
C ALA A 39 4.18 8.89 -8.72
N TYR A 40 5.45 8.56 -8.54
CA TYR A 40 6.52 8.80 -9.52
C TYR A 40 7.60 7.72 -9.42
N ILE A 41 8.34 7.52 -10.53
CA ILE A 41 9.46 6.58 -10.60
C ILE A 41 10.74 7.40 -10.59
N MET A 42 11.65 7.07 -9.68
CA MET A 42 12.99 7.66 -9.66
C MET A 42 13.95 6.69 -10.35
N LEU A 43 14.61 7.17 -11.41
CA LEU A 43 15.60 6.42 -12.17
C LEU A 43 16.98 7.00 -11.85
N VAL A 44 17.70 6.36 -10.94
CA VAL A 44 19.11 6.67 -10.69
C VAL A 44 19.92 5.41 -11.01
N ASN A 45 20.29 4.64 -9.99
CA ASN A 45 20.94 3.33 -10.14
C ASN A 45 19.92 2.17 -10.11
N THR A 46 18.80 2.42 -9.43
CA THR A 46 17.66 1.51 -9.32
C THR A 46 16.43 2.18 -9.91
N MET A 47 15.44 1.36 -10.26
CA MET A 47 14.10 1.84 -10.62
C MET A 47 13.24 1.83 -9.36
N SER A 48 13.11 3.01 -8.75
CA SER A 48 12.47 3.12 -7.43
C SER A 48 11.09 3.74 -7.52
N ALA A 49 10.07 3.01 -7.07
CA ALA A 49 8.74 3.56 -6.85
C ALA A 49 8.76 4.53 -5.67
N ARG A 50 8.19 5.73 -5.87
CA ARG A 50 8.12 6.78 -4.86
C ARG A 50 6.77 7.47 -4.89
N VAL A 51 6.40 8.08 -3.77
CA VAL A 51 5.17 8.86 -3.63
C VAL A 51 5.49 10.30 -3.23
N LYS A 52 4.73 11.25 -3.75
CA LYS A 52 4.84 12.67 -3.41
C LYS A 52 4.49 12.89 -1.94
N VAL A 53 5.12 13.91 -1.35
CA VAL A 53 4.79 14.39 0.00
C VAL A 53 3.33 14.81 0.04
N GLY A 54 2.58 14.35 1.05
CA GLY A 54 1.15 14.61 1.21
C GLY A 54 0.40 13.42 1.82
N PRO A 55 -0.86 13.16 1.42
CA PRO A 55 -1.66 12.07 1.98
C PRO A 55 -0.99 10.69 1.84
N ALA A 56 -0.29 10.42 0.73
CA ALA A 56 0.42 9.18 0.51
C ALA A 56 1.53 8.94 1.55
N THR A 57 2.33 9.96 1.88
CA THR A 57 3.36 9.86 2.91
C THR A 57 2.77 9.71 4.31
N GLU A 58 1.60 10.28 4.59
CA GLU A 58 0.91 10.04 5.87
C GLU A 58 0.42 8.59 5.97
N ILE A 59 -0.09 8.00 4.89
CA ILE A 59 -0.46 6.57 4.87
C ILE A 59 0.78 5.68 5.10
N VAL A 60 1.93 6.01 4.51
CA VAL A 60 3.19 5.29 4.75
C VAL A 60 3.57 5.31 6.24
N LYS A 61 3.37 6.44 6.94
CA LYS A 61 3.63 6.53 8.39
C LYS A 61 2.68 5.68 9.24
N VAL A 62 1.43 5.50 8.80
CA VAL A 62 0.51 4.52 9.41
C VAL A 62 1.06 3.10 9.27
N GLY A 63 1.77 2.82 8.18
CA GLY A 63 2.52 1.59 7.99
C GLY A 63 1.63 0.39 7.67
N LYS A 64 2.05 -0.81 8.12
CA LYS A 64 1.43 -2.09 7.76
C LYS A 64 -0.06 -2.17 8.09
N GLN A 65 -0.54 -1.37 9.05
CA GLN A 65 -1.96 -1.28 9.43
C GLN A 65 -2.87 -0.71 8.32
N ALA A 66 -2.34 0.06 7.37
CA ALA A 66 -3.10 0.59 6.23
C ALA A 66 -3.25 -0.41 5.06
N THR A 67 -2.58 -1.57 5.14
CA THR A 67 -2.52 -2.56 4.04
C THR A 67 -3.90 -3.00 3.54
N PRO A 68 -4.88 -3.36 4.40
CA PRO A 68 -6.19 -3.83 3.93
C PRO A 68 -6.91 -2.79 3.06
N GLN A 69 -6.96 -1.53 3.51
CA GLN A 69 -7.63 -0.45 2.79
C GLN A 69 -6.92 -0.08 1.49
N LEU A 70 -5.59 -0.18 1.46
CA LEU A 70 -4.82 0.01 0.24
C LEU A 70 -5.10 -1.09 -0.78
N ILE A 71 -5.21 -2.35 -0.33
CA ILE A 71 -5.60 -3.49 -1.19
C ILE A 71 -6.99 -3.27 -1.79
N ASP A 72 -7.93 -2.75 -1.01
CA ASP A 72 -9.30 -2.49 -1.47
C ASP A 72 -9.35 -1.55 -2.69
N VAL A 73 -8.41 -0.60 -2.79
CA VAL A 73 -8.36 0.39 -3.88
C VAL A 73 -7.37 0.06 -4.99
N LEU A 74 -6.70 -1.11 -4.96
CA LEU A 74 -5.71 -1.48 -5.98
C LEU A 74 -6.30 -1.62 -7.39
N ASP A 75 -7.57 -1.96 -7.53
CA ASP A 75 -8.29 -2.04 -8.80
C ASP A 75 -8.85 -0.68 -9.28
N SER A 76 -8.59 0.40 -8.55
CA SER A 76 -9.02 1.75 -8.95
C SER A 76 -8.14 2.30 -10.08
N GLN A 77 -8.76 2.69 -11.19
CA GLN A 77 -8.06 3.36 -12.30
C GLN A 77 -7.36 4.68 -11.90
N ASN A 78 -7.84 5.37 -10.86
CA ASN A 78 -7.24 6.63 -10.40
C ASN A 78 -6.31 6.46 -9.19
N LYS A 79 -6.35 5.32 -8.48
CA LYS A 79 -5.59 5.14 -7.23
C LYS A 79 -4.71 3.90 -7.19
N GLY A 80 -4.89 2.95 -8.11
CA GLY A 80 -4.26 1.63 -8.03
C GLY A 80 -2.73 1.68 -8.11
N VAL A 81 -2.16 2.55 -8.95
CA VAL A 81 -0.69 2.70 -9.07
C VAL A 81 -0.12 3.35 -7.81
N VAL A 82 -0.72 4.44 -7.31
CA VAL A 82 -0.24 5.07 -6.08
C VAL A 82 -0.42 4.15 -4.86
N ALA A 83 -1.52 3.43 -4.77
CA ALA A 83 -1.75 2.47 -3.69
C ALA A 83 -0.71 1.34 -3.72
N HIS A 84 -0.36 0.85 -4.92
CA HIS A 84 0.74 -0.10 -5.09
C HIS A 84 2.07 0.47 -4.59
N PHE A 85 2.41 1.72 -4.94
CA PHE A 85 3.66 2.35 -4.51
C PHE A 85 3.72 2.57 -2.99
N ILE A 86 2.60 2.97 -2.38
CA ILE A 86 2.49 3.08 -0.92
C ILE A 86 2.73 1.71 -0.27
N LEU A 87 2.12 0.65 -0.79
CA LEU A 87 2.33 -0.71 -0.29
C LEU A 87 3.80 -1.15 -0.41
N LEU A 88 4.48 -0.84 -1.52
CA LEU A 88 5.91 -1.13 -1.67
C LEU A 88 6.76 -0.40 -0.62
N GLU A 89 6.47 0.86 -0.32
CA GLU A 89 7.22 1.61 0.70
C GLU A 89 6.95 1.06 2.12
N ILE A 90 5.70 0.72 2.43
CA ILE A 90 5.31 0.12 3.71
C ILE A 90 6.01 -1.22 3.95
N TRP A 91 6.17 -2.01 2.89
CA TRP A 91 6.74 -3.36 2.91
C TRP A 91 8.14 -3.43 2.31
N LYS A 92 8.89 -2.32 2.29
CA LYS A 92 10.20 -2.23 1.62
C LYS A 92 11.26 -3.20 2.14
N ASP A 93 11.08 -3.71 3.35
CA ASP A 93 11.92 -4.75 3.94
C ASP A 93 11.75 -6.13 3.25
N GLN A 94 10.69 -6.30 2.47
CA GLN A 94 10.34 -7.55 1.78
C GLN A 94 10.68 -7.53 0.29
N TRP A 95 11.24 -6.43 -0.22
CA TRP A 95 11.52 -6.26 -1.64
C TRP A 95 12.89 -5.63 -1.85
N GLU A 96 13.60 -6.10 -2.86
CA GLU A 96 14.78 -5.41 -3.36
C GLU A 96 14.38 -4.51 -4.54
N GLU A 97 14.83 -3.26 -4.51
CA GLU A 97 14.64 -2.38 -5.66
C GLU A 97 15.40 -2.96 -6.85
N GLN A 98 14.71 -3.15 -7.97
CA GLN A 98 15.32 -3.70 -9.15
C GLN A 98 16.39 -2.74 -9.68
N THR A 99 17.58 -3.27 -9.95
CA THR A 99 18.59 -2.57 -10.73
C THR A 99 17.96 -2.17 -12.06
N CYS A 100 18.12 -0.90 -12.41
CA CYS A 100 17.55 -0.33 -13.63
C CYS A 100 18.10 -1.08 -14.87
N CYS A 101 17.43 -1.18 -16.02
CA CYS A 101 16.27 -0.47 -16.53
C CYS A 101 15.49 -1.36 -17.54
N ASN A 102 14.55 -2.19 -17.08
CA ASN A 102 13.65 -2.89 -18.02
C ASN A 102 12.51 -1.97 -18.46
N ILE A 103 12.86 -0.89 -19.17
CA ILE A 103 11.92 0.09 -19.71
C ILE A 103 11.61 -0.32 -21.14
N ARG A 104 10.33 -0.49 -21.46
CA ARG A 104 9.87 -0.72 -22.83
C ARG A 104 9.08 0.49 -23.31
N THR A 105 9.19 0.80 -24.59
CA THR A 105 8.44 1.89 -25.22
C THR A 105 7.48 1.33 -26.25
N SER A 106 6.23 1.80 -26.23
CA SER A 106 5.23 1.49 -27.25
C SER A 106 4.58 2.79 -27.72
N GLY A 107 5.02 3.29 -28.88
CA GLY A 107 4.68 4.64 -29.33
C GLY A 107 5.19 5.69 -28.34
N ASN A 108 4.29 6.53 -27.83
CA ASN A 108 4.60 7.57 -26.84
C ASN A 108 4.40 7.11 -25.39
N VAL A 109 4.21 5.82 -25.16
CA VAL A 109 3.97 5.27 -23.82
C VAL A 109 5.21 4.52 -23.35
N GLU A 110 5.71 4.91 -22.18
CA GLU A 110 6.74 4.19 -21.45
C GLU A 110 6.10 3.13 -20.57
N ILE A 111 6.69 1.94 -20.53
CA ILE A 111 6.20 0.79 -19.80
C ILE A 111 7.28 0.35 -18.82
N TYR A 112 6.92 0.35 -17.54
CA TYR A 112 7.75 -0.04 -16.41
C TYR A 112 7.19 -1.30 -15.77
N PHE A 113 8.06 -2.18 -15.29
CA PHE A 113 7.67 -3.33 -14.48
C PHE A 113 8.21 -3.15 -13.08
N ILE A 114 7.34 -2.78 -12.14
CA ILE A 114 7.74 -2.55 -10.74
C ILE A 114 7.03 -3.59 -9.87
N ASN A 115 7.83 -4.44 -9.22
CA ASN A 115 7.39 -5.53 -8.37
C ASN A 115 6.19 -6.33 -8.93
N GLY A 116 6.28 -6.69 -10.21
CA GLY A 116 5.25 -7.48 -10.91
C GLY A 116 4.09 -6.68 -11.52
N LEU A 117 3.96 -5.38 -11.24
CA LEU A 117 2.97 -4.50 -11.89
C LEU A 117 3.54 -3.87 -13.17
N GLU A 118 2.84 -4.09 -14.29
CA GLU A 118 3.05 -3.33 -15.53
C GLU A 118 2.42 -1.94 -15.40
N ILE A 119 3.25 -0.90 -15.38
CA ILE A 119 2.86 0.50 -15.24
C ILE A 119 3.17 1.21 -16.55
N ARG A 120 2.21 2.02 -17.01
CA ARG A 120 2.29 2.80 -18.23
C ARG A 120 2.35 4.28 -17.89
N TYR A 121 3.19 5.02 -18.58
CA TYR A 121 3.31 6.47 -18.47
C TYR A 121 3.16 7.10 -19.86
N ASP A 122 2.21 8.02 -19.98
CA ASP A 122 1.88 8.72 -21.24
C ASP A 122 2.49 10.12 -21.34
N GLY A 123 3.33 10.52 -20.38
CA GLY A 123 3.87 11.88 -20.27
C GLY A 123 3.11 12.78 -19.29
N GLU A 124 1.91 12.40 -18.85
CA GLU A 124 1.12 13.17 -17.87
C GLU A 124 0.90 12.39 -16.58
N LYS A 125 0.60 11.09 -16.69
CA LYS A 125 0.20 10.26 -15.55
C LYS A 125 0.63 8.82 -15.70
N MET A 126 0.80 8.16 -14.57
CA MET A 126 0.93 6.71 -14.54
C MET A 126 -0.42 6.02 -14.42
N TYR A 127 -0.56 4.90 -15.10
CA TYR A 127 -1.74 4.04 -15.06
C TYR A 127 -1.35 2.59 -15.33
N ALA A 128 -2.28 1.66 -15.07
CA ALA A 128 -2.11 0.26 -15.40
C ALA A 128 -3.43 -0.28 -15.95
N THR A 129 -3.36 -1.35 -16.74
CA THR A 129 -4.56 -1.99 -17.28
C THR A 129 -5.38 -2.62 -16.15
N ASP A 130 -6.70 -2.74 -16.33
CA ASP A 130 -7.58 -3.42 -15.36
C ASP A 130 -7.08 -4.84 -15.04
N VAL A 131 -6.61 -5.56 -16.06
CA VAL A 131 -6.07 -6.90 -15.92
C VAL A 131 -4.82 -6.91 -15.05
N ALA A 132 -3.89 -5.99 -15.27
CA ALA A 132 -2.68 -5.86 -14.45
C ALA A 132 -3.03 -5.47 -13.01
N MET A 133 -4.00 -4.57 -12.82
CA MET A 133 -4.39 -4.12 -11.49
C MET A 133 -5.11 -5.19 -10.69
N LYS A 134 -5.97 -5.98 -11.33
CA LYS A 134 -6.62 -7.13 -10.69
C LYS A 134 -5.60 -8.18 -10.26
N LYS A 135 -4.63 -8.52 -11.12
CA LYS A 135 -3.55 -9.45 -10.77
C LYS A 135 -2.70 -8.92 -9.61
N ASN A 136 -2.41 -7.62 -9.60
CA ASN A 136 -1.68 -6.99 -8.51
C ASN A 136 -2.47 -7.06 -7.19
N LYS A 137 -3.78 -6.80 -7.22
CA LYS A 137 -4.65 -6.96 -6.03
C LYS A 137 -4.63 -8.40 -5.50
N GLU A 138 -4.78 -9.39 -6.38
CA GLU A 138 -4.69 -10.80 -6.01
C GLU A 138 -3.32 -11.18 -5.42
N PHE A 139 -2.24 -10.62 -5.96
CA PHE A 139 -0.89 -10.80 -5.42
C PHE A 139 -0.78 -10.23 -3.99
N TRP A 140 -1.20 -8.98 -3.78
CA TRP A 140 -1.13 -8.35 -2.45
C TRP A 140 -2.03 -9.05 -1.43
N MET A 141 -3.22 -9.51 -1.83
CA MET A 141 -4.08 -10.31 -0.97
C MET A 141 -3.40 -11.60 -0.51
N LYS A 142 -2.63 -12.26 -1.37
CA LYS A 142 -1.90 -13.48 -1.02
C LYS A 142 -0.64 -13.20 -0.19
N PHE A 143 0.02 -12.08 -0.46
CA PHE A 143 1.25 -11.70 0.23
C PHE A 143 1.00 -11.23 1.67
N TRP A 144 -0.10 -10.50 1.89
CA TRP A 144 -0.42 -9.93 3.21
C TRP A 144 -1.17 -10.91 4.13
N ALA A 145 -1.89 -11.88 3.57
CA ALA A 145 -2.65 -12.88 4.32
C ALA A 145 -1.74 -13.77 5.19
#